data_AF-A0A8S3I6P7-F1
#
_entry.id   AF-A0A8S3I6P7-F1
#
_cell.length_a   1.000
_cell.length_b   1.000
_cell.length_c   1.000
_cell.angle_alpha   90.00
_cell.angle_beta   90.00
_cell.angle_gamma   90.00
#
_symmetry.space_group_name_H-M   'P 1'
#
loop_
_entity.id
_entity.type
_entity.pdbx_description
1 polymer ?
#
loop_
_entity_poly.entity_id
_entity_poly.type
_entity_poly.pdbx_seq_one_letter_code
_entity_poly.pdbx_strand_id
1 'polypeptide(L)'
;MLQASTSVFFAYVGFDAVATAAQEVKSPERSLPIAIIGSNIISLLLYVGLCTVMVGLVSYEQLNSDSPLTVAIQATPYGLWLQIVMTLGGIASLTTVGMTVMLSQTRIFYAMAHDGLLPPLFCKLHSTTISPWISTLISGDYYFYLIYTVQLFLQFRHFLCCCHGFRPRRYF
;
A
#
# COMPACT_ATOMS: atom_id res chain seq x y z
N MET A 1 -1.08 17.88 13.09
CA MET A 1 0.38 17.59 13.07
C MET A 1 0.73 16.11 13.23
N LEU A 2 0.51 15.45 14.39
CA LEU A 2 0.86 14.03 14.56
C LEU A 2 0.10 13.09 13.61
N GLN A 3 -1.19 13.34 13.37
CA GLN A 3 -2.00 12.53 12.46
C GLN A 3 -1.53 12.63 11.00
N ALA A 4 -1.17 13.83 10.53
CA ALA A 4 -0.61 14.02 9.19
C ALA A 4 0.71 13.26 8.99
N SER A 5 1.57 13.23 10.01
CA SER A 5 2.84 12.49 9.95
C SER A 5 2.63 10.98 9.80
N THR A 6 1.64 10.41 10.50
CA THR A 6 1.33 8.97 10.40
C THR A 6 0.80 8.60 9.01
N SER A 7 -0.04 9.45 8.41
CA SER A 7 -0.58 9.22 7.06
C SER A 7 0.53 9.21 6.00
N VAL A 8 1.49 10.12 6.10
CA VAL A 8 2.63 10.17 5.18
C VAL A 8 3.56 8.97 5.38
N PHE A 9 3.80 8.55 6.64
CA PHE A 9 4.61 7.37 6.93
C PHE A 9 4.06 6.09 6.28
N PHE A 10 2.73 5.93 6.27
CA PHE A 10 2.07 4.79 5.62
C PHE A 10 2.37 4.67 4.12
N ALA A 11 2.64 5.79 3.43
CA ALA A 11 2.98 5.79 2.01
C ALA A 11 4.37 5.19 1.71
N TYR A 12 5.24 5.06 2.73
CA TYR A 12 6.58 4.49 2.60
C TYR A 12 6.67 3.04 3.11
N VAL A 13 5.54 2.45 3.52
CA VAL A 13 5.49 1.03 3.89
C VAL A 13 5.68 0.16 2.64
N GLY A 14 6.56 -0.85 2.71
CA GLY A 14 6.82 -1.78 1.62
C GLY A 14 8.29 -1.92 1.21
N PHE A 15 9.20 -1.12 1.78
CA PHE A 15 10.64 -1.29 1.53
C PHE A 15 11.18 -2.64 2.03
N ASP A 16 10.50 -3.26 2.99
CA ASP A 16 10.83 -4.57 3.57
C ASP A 16 10.67 -5.72 2.57
N ALA A 17 9.82 -5.56 1.55
CA ALA A 17 9.69 -6.53 0.47
C ALA A 17 11.03 -6.76 -0.26
N VAL A 18 11.89 -5.72 -0.36
CA VAL A 18 13.23 -5.82 -0.96
C VAL A 18 14.14 -6.74 -0.13
N ALA A 19 13.99 -6.76 1.19
CA ALA A 19 14.77 -7.63 2.06
C ALA A 19 14.40 -9.12 1.88
N THR A 20 13.18 -9.44 1.45
CA THR A 20 12.77 -10.83 1.18
C THR A 20 13.43 -11.43 -0.06
N ALA A 21 13.94 -10.59 -0.96
CA ALA A 21 14.71 -11.00 -2.14
C ALA A 21 16.20 -11.25 -1.82
N ALA A 22 16.63 -11.17 -0.56
CA ALA A 22 18.02 -11.35 -0.15
C ALA A 22 18.66 -12.66 -0.65
N GLN A 23 17.87 -13.73 -0.76
CA GLN A 23 18.33 -15.05 -1.19
C GLN A 23 18.65 -15.13 -2.70
N GLU A 24 18.15 -14.18 -3.49
CA GLU A 24 18.35 -14.12 -4.95
C GLU A 24 19.50 -13.18 -5.34
N VAL A 25 20.08 -12.48 -4.36
CA VAL A 25 21.12 -11.47 -4.57
C VAL A 25 22.50 -12.08 -4.30
N LYS A 26 23.42 -11.94 -5.26
CA LYS A 26 24.79 -12.48 -5.19
C LYS A 26 25.62 -11.93 -4.01
N SER A 27 25.32 -10.73 -3.52
CA SER A 27 26.01 -10.09 -2.38
C SER A 27 25.05 -9.27 -1.51
N PRO A 28 24.32 -9.92 -0.59
CA PRO A 28 23.26 -9.27 0.18
C PRO A 28 23.78 -8.22 1.17
N GLU A 29 24.97 -8.43 1.75
CA GLU A 29 25.55 -7.59 2.81
C GLU A 29 25.66 -6.11 2.44
N ARG A 30 25.99 -5.80 1.18
CA ARG A 30 26.09 -4.43 0.69
C ARG A 30 24.93 -4.02 -0.21
N SER A 31 24.37 -4.95 -0.99
CA SER A 31 23.36 -4.60 -1.98
C SER A 31 21.99 -4.31 -1.35
N LEU A 32 21.62 -5.04 -0.28
CA LEU A 32 20.35 -4.82 0.43
C LEU A 32 20.26 -3.43 1.07
N PRO A 33 21.23 -2.96 1.88
CA PRO A 33 21.13 -1.63 2.48
C PRO A 33 21.11 -0.51 1.43
N ILE A 34 21.89 -0.64 0.35
CA ILE A 34 21.89 0.33 -0.75
C ILE A 34 20.53 0.34 -1.47
N ALA A 35 19.93 -0.82 -1.70
CA ALA A 35 18.62 -0.93 -2.37
C ALA A 35 17.48 -0.34 -1.53
N ILE A 36 17.45 -0.59 -0.21
CA ILE A 36 16.42 -0.05 0.70
C ILE A 36 16.52 1.47 0.81
N ILE A 37 17.73 2.01 0.97
CA ILE A 37 17.93 3.47 1.06
C ILE A 37 17.64 4.11 -0.30
N GLY A 38 18.11 3.51 -1.39
CA GLY A 38 17.89 4.00 -2.75
C GLY A 38 16.41 4.05 -3.14
N SER A 39 15.64 2.98 -2.89
CA SER A 39 14.21 2.94 -3.22
C SER A 39 13.40 3.95 -2.42
N ASN A 40 13.72 4.14 -1.14
CA ASN A 40 13.07 5.15 -0.30
C ASN A 40 13.36 6.58 -0.77
N ILE A 41 14.61 6.90 -1.12
CA ILE A 41 14.97 8.24 -1.64
C ILE A 41 14.25 8.53 -2.95
N ILE A 42 14.21 7.55 -3.87
CA ILE A 42 13.53 7.71 -5.16
C ILE A 42 12.01 7.92 -4.94
N SER A 43 11.41 7.11 -4.06
CA SER A 43 9.99 7.26 -3.68
C SER A 43 9.70 8.65 -3.10
N LEU A 44 10.57 9.14 -2.21
CA LEU A 44 10.45 10.47 -1.60
C LEU A 44 10.46 11.59 -2.66
N LEU A 45 11.40 11.53 -3.61
CA LEU A 45 11.50 12.52 -4.69
C LEU A 45 10.25 12.52 -5.57
N LEU A 46 9.76 11.34 -5.94
CA LEU A 46 8.53 11.20 -6.73
C LEU A 46 7.30 11.70 -5.96
N TYR A 47 7.22 11.41 -4.66
CA TYR A 47 6.13 11.86 -3.79
C TYR A 47 6.10 13.39 -3.67
N VAL A 48 7.23 14.02 -3.38
CA VAL A 48 7.33 15.49 -3.30
C VAL A 48 7.01 16.13 -4.65
N GLY A 49 7.48 15.55 -5.75
CA GLY A 49 7.14 15.99 -7.11
C GLY A 49 5.64 15.94 -7.38
N LEU A 50 4.98 14.83 -7.05
CA LEU A 50 3.54 14.66 -7.21
C LEU A 50 2.75 15.69 -6.37
N CYS A 51 3.13 15.86 -5.09
CA CYS A 51 2.49 16.84 -4.22
C CYS A 51 2.64 18.27 -4.76
N THR A 52 3.81 18.62 -5.29
CA THR A 52 4.07 19.94 -5.88
C THR A 52 3.16 20.20 -7.09
N VAL A 53 3.01 19.22 -7.96
CA VAL A 53 2.11 19.31 -9.13
C VAL A 53 0.65 19.44 -8.68
N MET A 54 0.21 18.63 -7.71
CA MET A 54 -1.16 18.67 -7.21
C MET A 54 -1.54 20.03 -6.58
N VAL A 55 -0.67 20.55 -5.71
CA VAL A 55 -0.88 21.87 -5.06
C VAL A 55 -0.76 23.02 -6.06
N GLY A 56 0.04 22.84 -7.12
CA GLY A 56 0.13 23.81 -8.22
C GLY A 56 -1.13 23.88 -9.09
N LEU A 57 -1.90 22.79 -9.20
CA LEU A 57 -3.10 22.71 -10.03
C LEU A 57 -4.37 23.17 -9.31
N VAL A 58 -4.54 22.81 -8.03
CA VAL A 58 -5.77 23.06 -7.28
C VAL A 58 -5.46 23.51 -5.85
N SER A 59 -6.23 24.48 -5.35
CA SER A 59 -6.10 24.97 -3.97
C SER A 59 -6.33 23.86 -2.94
N TYR A 60 -5.52 23.87 -1.86
CA TYR A 60 -5.51 22.82 -0.81
C TYR A 60 -6.88 22.52 -0.20
N GLU A 61 -7.82 23.49 -0.24
CA GLU A 61 -9.16 23.32 0.31
C GLU A 61 -10.06 22.38 -0.50
N GLN A 62 -9.82 22.28 -1.80
CA GLN A 62 -10.61 21.42 -2.71
C GLN A 62 -10.03 20.00 -2.80
N LEU A 63 -8.81 19.78 -2.33
CA LEU A 63 -8.18 18.45 -2.26
C LEU A 63 -8.71 17.58 -1.12
N ASN A 64 -9.49 18.12 -0.17
CA ASN A 64 -10.08 17.34 0.91
C ASN A 64 -11.34 16.58 0.45
N SER A 65 -11.17 15.73 -0.57
CA SER A 65 -12.21 14.86 -1.15
C SER A 65 -11.75 13.42 -1.13
N ASP A 66 -12.67 12.46 -1.32
CA ASP A 66 -12.36 11.03 -1.33
C ASP A 66 -11.42 10.62 -2.48
N SER A 67 -11.17 11.50 -3.46
CA SER A 67 -10.30 11.25 -4.61
C SER A 67 -9.58 12.53 -5.06
N PRO A 68 -8.56 13.00 -4.30
CA PRO A 68 -7.87 14.27 -4.55
C PRO A 68 -7.21 14.32 -5.94
N LEU A 69 -6.66 13.19 -6.38
CA LEU A 69 -6.02 13.05 -7.68
C LEU A 69 -7.00 13.29 -8.83
N THR A 70 -8.21 12.72 -8.73
CA THR A 70 -9.24 12.88 -9.76
C THR A 70 -9.73 14.32 -9.85
N VAL A 71 -9.93 14.99 -8.70
CA VAL A 71 -10.31 16.40 -8.63
C VAL A 71 -9.25 17.30 -9.27
N ALA A 72 -7.97 17.04 -8.99
CA ALA A 72 -6.87 17.81 -9.59
C ALA A 72 -6.77 17.64 -11.12
N ILE A 73 -7.03 16.42 -11.62
CA ILE A 73 -7.00 16.14 -13.07
C ILE A 73 -8.19 16.81 -13.78
N GLN A 74 -9.38 16.81 -13.17
CA GLN A 74 -10.56 17.45 -13.73
C GLN A 74 -10.45 18.97 -13.80
N ALA A 75 -9.62 19.59 -12.96
CA ALA A 75 -9.32 21.02 -13.04
C ALA A 75 -8.42 21.39 -14.23
N THR A 76 -7.89 20.41 -14.97
CA THR A 76 -6.97 20.62 -16.10
C THR A 76 -7.71 20.40 -17.44
N PRO A 77 -7.43 21.18 -18.50
CA PRO A 77 -8.07 21.04 -19.82
C PRO A 77 -7.83 19.69 -20.53
N TYR A 78 -6.88 18.87 -20.07
CA TYR A 78 -6.57 17.53 -20.62
C TYR A 78 -7.35 16.39 -19.92
N GLY A 79 -8.40 16.72 -19.17
CA GLY A 79 -8.95 15.93 -18.07
C GLY A 79 -9.28 14.46 -18.36
N LEU A 80 -9.90 14.13 -19.50
CA LEU A 80 -10.44 12.77 -19.71
C LEU A 80 -9.35 11.75 -20.11
N TRP A 81 -8.43 12.12 -21.00
CA TRP A 81 -7.34 11.23 -21.42
C TRP A 81 -6.34 10.99 -20.29
N LEU A 82 -5.96 12.06 -19.58
CA LEU A 82 -5.06 11.97 -18.43
C LEU A 82 -5.67 11.13 -17.29
N GLN A 83 -6.97 11.29 -17.04
CA GLN A 83 -7.68 10.51 -16.03
C GLN A 83 -7.68 9.02 -16.34
N ILE A 84 -7.91 8.63 -17.60
CA ILE A 84 -7.88 7.21 -18.01
C ILE A 84 -6.49 6.62 -17.79
N VAL A 85 -5.42 7.31 -18.24
CA VAL A 85 -4.04 6.83 -18.09
C VAL A 85 -3.66 6.68 -16.62
N MET A 86 -3.99 7.66 -15.78
CA MET A 86 -3.71 7.61 -14.34
C MET A 86 -4.51 6.53 -13.62
N THR A 87 -5.78 6.32 -13.99
CA THR A 87 -6.62 5.28 -13.38
C THR A 87 -6.10 3.89 -13.74
N LEU A 88 -5.74 3.66 -15.01
CA LEU A 88 -5.13 2.41 -15.45
C LEU A 88 -3.78 2.17 -14.76
N GLY A 89 -2.94 3.21 -14.65
CA GLY A 89 -1.67 3.15 -13.93
C GLY A 89 -1.86 2.82 -12.45
N GLY A 90 -2.88 3.40 -11.80
CA GLY A 90 -3.24 3.11 -10.42
C GLY A 90 -3.66 1.65 -10.21
N ILE A 91 -4.53 1.12 -11.08
CA ILE A 91 -4.99 -0.29 -11.00
C ILE A 91 -3.80 -1.24 -11.20
N ALA A 92 -2.96 -0.98 -12.21
CA ALA A 92 -1.78 -1.79 -12.47
C ALA A 92 -0.82 -1.78 -11.27
N SER A 93 -0.53 -0.60 -10.73
CA SER A 93 0.37 -0.43 -9.59
C SER A 93 -0.15 -1.11 -8.33
N LEU A 94 -1.42 -0.91 -7.99
CA LEU A 94 -2.06 -1.53 -6.83
C LEU A 94 -2.04 -3.06 -6.94
N THR A 95 -2.27 -3.60 -8.14
CA THR A 95 -2.21 -5.04 -8.40
C THR A 95 -0.79 -5.57 -8.19
N THR A 96 0.22 -4.91 -8.75
CA THR A 96 1.63 -5.30 -8.60
C THR A 96 2.08 -5.27 -7.13
N VAL A 97 1.72 -4.22 -6.39
CA VAL A 97 2.05 -4.12 -4.97
C VAL A 97 1.35 -5.22 -4.17
N GLY A 98 0.06 -5.48 -4.45
CA GLY A 98 -0.70 -6.58 -3.84
C GLY A 98 -0.03 -7.95 -4.04
N MET A 99 0.41 -8.25 -5.26
CA MET A 99 1.14 -9.49 -5.54
C MET A 99 2.49 -9.55 -4.79
N THR A 100 3.21 -8.44 -4.74
CA THR A 100 4.53 -8.35 -4.08
C THR A 100 4.43 -8.61 -2.56
N VAL A 101 3.42 -8.04 -1.89
CA VAL A 101 3.24 -8.25 -0.44
C VAL A 101 2.82 -9.68 -0.11
N MET A 102 1.98 -10.30 -0.94
CA MET A 102 1.59 -11.71 -0.77
C MET A 102 2.80 -12.65 -0.90
N LEU A 103 3.69 -12.39 -1.87
CA LEU A 103 4.93 -13.15 -2.02
C LEU A 103 5.87 -12.96 -0.83
N SER A 104 6.00 -11.73 -0.33
CA SER A 104 6.87 -11.42 0.82
C SER A 104 6.40 -12.14 2.09
N GLN A 105 5.08 -12.13 2.36
CA GLN A 105 4.49 -12.79 3.54
C GLN A 105 4.67 -14.30 3.53
N THR A 106 4.40 -14.94 2.38
CA THR A 106 4.53 -16.41 2.27
C THR A 106 5.96 -16.89 2.53
N ARG A 107 6.98 -16.13 2.10
CA ARG A 107 8.39 -16.40 2.40
C ARG A 107 8.71 -16.28 3.89
N ILE A 108 8.21 -15.23 4.55
CA ILE A 108 8.44 -15.01 5.99
C ILE A 108 7.76 -16.12 6.81
N PHE A 109 6.51 -16.46 6.50
CA PHE A 109 5.80 -17.56 7.18
C PHE A 109 6.48 -18.91 6.97
N TYR A 110 7.01 -19.18 5.77
CA TYR A 110 7.76 -20.40 5.50
C TYR A 110 9.06 -20.48 6.30
N ALA A 111 9.84 -19.39 6.35
CA ALA A 111 11.06 -19.32 7.16
C ALA A 111 10.76 -19.53 8.65
N MET A 112 9.74 -18.86 9.20
CA MET A 112 9.34 -19.03 10.60
C MET A 112 8.81 -20.43 10.93
N ALA A 113 8.13 -21.09 9.98
CA ALA A 113 7.67 -22.47 10.15
C ALA A 113 8.84 -23.47 10.04
N HIS A 114 9.84 -23.18 9.21
CA HIS A 114 11.08 -23.96 9.14
C HIS A 114 11.90 -23.87 10.44
N ASP A 115 11.92 -22.69 11.08
CA ASP A 115 12.57 -22.47 12.37
C ASP A 115 11.80 -23.07 13.57
N GLY A 116 10.67 -23.75 13.31
CA GLY A 116 9.86 -24.44 14.33
C GLY A 116 9.01 -23.52 15.21
N LEU A 117 8.94 -22.22 14.88
CA LEU A 117 8.23 -21.20 15.65
C LEU A 117 6.71 -21.20 15.38
N LEU A 118 6.28 -21.82 14.28
CA LEU A 118 4.89 -21.95 13.85
C LEU A 118 4.51 -23.43 13.66
N PRO A 119 3.24 -23.82 13.91
CA PRO A 119 2.81 -25.21 13.77
C PRO A 119 3.01 -25.72 12.34
N PRO A 120 3.35 -27.01 12.15
CA PRO A 120 3.80 -27.58 10.87
C PRO A 120 2.73 -27.57 9.77
N LEU A 121 1.49 -27.22 10.10
CA LEU A 121 0.39 -27.02 9.17
C LEU A 121 0.70 -25.89 8.15
N PHE A 122 1.49 -24.88 8.53
CA PHE A 122 1.94 -23.80 7.63
C PHE A 122 3.07 -24.21 6.68
N CYS A 123 3.74 -25.34 6.96
CA CYS A 123 4.80 -25.90 6.12
C CYS A 123 4.29 -26.94 5.11
N LYS A 124 2.97 -27.22 5.08
CA LYS A 124 2.39 -28.26 4.22
C LYS A 124 2.31 -27.77 2.77
N LEU A 125 3.43 -27.93 2.07
CA LEU A 125 3.60 -27.63 0.64
C LEU A 125 2.68 -28.53 -0.20
N HIS A 126 1.99 -27.94 -1.18
CA HIS A 126 1.28 -28.73 -2.19
C HIS A 126 2.29 -29.42 -3.11
N SER A 127 2.11 -30.71 -3.39
CA SER A 127 3.11 -31.56 -4.08
C SER A 127 3.37 -31.18 -5.54
N THR A 128 2.50 -30.38 -6.16
CA THR A 128 2.59 -30.04 -7.60
C THR A 128 3.02 -28.59 -7.85
N THR A 129 2.72 -27.66 -6.94
CA THR A 129 3.03 -26.22 -7.12
C THR A 129 4.14 -25.72 -6.19
N ILE A 130 4.63 -26.54 -5.24
CA ILE A 130 5.67 -26.17 -4.26
C ILE A 130 5.34 -24.80 -3.62
N SER A 131 4.05 -24.55 -3.37
CA SER A 131 3.54 -23.30 -2.80
C SER A 131 2.79 -23.60 -1.51
N PRO A 132 3.03 -22.84 -0.42
CA PRO A 132 2.33 -22.99 0.86
C PRO A 132 0.91 -22.43 0.77
N TRP A 133 0.02 -23.19 0.12
CA TRP A 133 -1.36 -22.78 -0.16
C TRP A 133 -2.19 -22.44 1.09
N ILE A 134 -1.94 -23.15 2.22
CA ILE A 134 -2.62 -22.91 3.50
C ILE A 134 -2.26 -21.53 4.05
N SER A 135 -0.97 -21.17 4.00
CA SER A 135 -0.48 -19.87 4.48
C SER A 135 -1.03 -18.72 3.62
N THR A 136 -1.12 -18.91 2.31
CA THR A 136 -1.68 -17.91 1.38
C THR A 136 -3.19 -17.71 1.58
N LEU A 137 -3.95 -18.79 1.80
CA LEU A 137 -5.39 -18.72 2.07
C LEU A 137 -5.69 -18.02 3.40
N ILE A 138 -5.00 -18.40 4.47
CA ILE A 138 -5.19 -17.78 5.79
C ILE A 138 -4.79 -16.30 5.77
N SER A 139 -3.65 -15.98 5.14
CA SER A 139 -3.21 -14.59 5.02
C SER A 139 -4.21 -13.79 4.18
N GLY A 140 -4.63 -14.32 3.02
CA GLY A 140 -5.58 -13.68 2.13
C GLY A 140 -6.94 -13.43 2.80
N ASP A 141 -7.46 -14.41 3.52
CA ASP A 141 -8.71 -14.28 4.29
C ASP A 141 -8.58 -13.22 5.39
N TYR A 142 -7.47 -13.20 6.12
CA TYR A 142 -7.18 -12.16 7.11
C TYR A 142 -7.09 -10.76 6.47
N TYR A 143 -6.40 -10.62 5.34
CA TYR A 143 -6.31 -9.34 4.61
C TYR A 143 -7.68 -8.88 4.12
N PHE A 144 -8.48 -9.78 3.57
CA PHE A 144 -9.84 -9.51 3.13
C PHE A 144 -10.69 -9.06 4.32
N TYR A 145 -10.72 -9.82 5.41
CA TYR A 145 -11.47 -9.46 6.61
C TYR A 145 -11.05 -8.11 7.21
N LEU A 146 -9.74 -7.85 7.27
CA LEU A 146 -9.18 -6.59 7.77
C LEU A 146 -9.61 -5.41 6.86
N ILE A 147 -9.48 -5.56 5.54
CA ILE A 147 -9.89 -4.54 4.57
C ILE A 147 -11.39 -4.26 4.68
N TYR A 148 -12.22 -5.31 4.77
CA TYR A 148 -13.66 -5.16 4.93
C TYR A 148 -14.01 -4.43 6.23
N THR A 149 -13.34 -4.78 7.33
CA THR A 149 -13.57 -4.14 8.63
C THR A 149 -13.15 -2.66 8.61
N VAL A 150 -12.00 -2.33 8.01
CA VAL A 150 -11.53 -0.95 7.88
C VAL A 150 -12.45 -0.14 6.96
N GLN A 151 -12.85 -0.69 5.82
CA GLN A 151 -13.76 -0.03 4.89
C GLN A 151 -15.15 0.16 5.52
N LEU A 152 -15.64 -0.83 6.26
CA LEU A 152 -16.89 -0.74 7.02
C LEU A 152 -16.80 0.34 8.09
N PHE A 153 -15.69 0.43 8.83
CA PHE A 153 -15.46 1.48 9.82
C PHE A 153 -15.38 2.87 9.19
N LEU A 154 -14.70 3.02 8.05
CA LEU A 154 -14.65 4.29 7.30
C LEU A 154 -16.03 4.71 6.80
N GLN A 155 -16.81 3.76 6.27
CA GLN A 155 -18.20 3.97 5.88
C GLN A 155 -19.07 4.37 7.08
N PHE A 156 -18.88 3.71 8.23
CA PHE A 156 -19.60 4.01 9.47
C PHE A 156 -19.24 5.39 10.02
N ARG A 157 -17.96 5.79 9.94
CA ARG A 157 -17.49 7.13 10.33
C ARG A 157 -18.08 8.21 9.42
N HIS A 158 -18.15 7.96 8.11
CA HIS A 158 -18.78 8.88 7.17
C HIS A 158 -20.29 8.99 7.44
N PHE A 159 -20.96 7.87 7.71
CA PHE A 159 -22.39 7.82 8.08
C PHE A 159 -22.69 8.54 9.41
N LEU A 160 -21.86 8.34 10.44
CA LEU A 160 -21.97 9.06 11.72
C LEU A 160 -21.77 10.58 11.56
N CYS A 161 -20.82 11.02 10.71
CA CYS A 161 -20.66 12.45 10.40
C CYS A 161 -21.90 13.03 9.70
N CYS A 162 -22.54 12.28 8.79
CA CYS A 162 -23.76 12.71 8.13
C CYS A 162 -24.99 12.72 9.07
N CYS A 163 -25.14 11.72 9.95
CA CYS A 163 -26.28 11.62 10.86
C CYS A 163 -26.25 12.63 12.02
N HIS A 164 -25.06 13.00 12.52
CA HIS A 164 -24.96 13.87 13.71
C HIS A 164 -24.93 15.37 13.38
N GLY A 165 -25.11 15.77 12.11
CA GLY A 165 -24.96 17.16 11.66
C GLY A 165 -23.57 17.76 11.95
N PHE A 166 -22.64 16.92 12.43
CA PHE A 166 -21.30 17.28 12.78
C PHE A 166 -20.51 17.22 11.49
N ARG A 167 -20.40 18.37 10.80
CA ARG A 167 -19.29 18.58 9.88
C ARG A 167 -18.04 18.19 10.67
N PRO A 168 -17.30 17.13 10.29
CA PRO A 168 -16.03 16.85 10.94
C PRO A 168 -15.23 18.14 10.83
N ARG A 169 -14.86 18.70 11.98
CA ARG A 169 -14.12 19.95 12.05
C ARG A 169 -12.85 19.69 11.24
N ARG A 170 -12.78 20.34 10.08
CA ARG A 170 -11.72 20.22 9.08
C ARG A 170 -10.40 20.46 9.80
N TYR A 171 -9.62 19.42 10.04
CA TYR A 171 -8.32 19.55 10.69
C TYR A 171 -7.26 18.74 9.96
N PHE A 172 -6.31 19.51 9.43
CA PHE A 172 -4.87 19.21 9.37
C PHE A 172 -4.29 18.79 10.74
#